data_AF-A0AAN7FS90-F1
#
_entry.id   AF-A0AAN7FS90-F1
#
_cell.length_a   1.000
_cell.length_b   1.000
_cell.length_c   1.000
_cell.angle_alpha   90.00
_cell.angle_beta   90.00
_cell.angle_gamma   90.00
#
_symmetry.space_group_name_H-M   'P 1'
#
loop_
_entity.id
_entity.type
_entity.pdbx_description
1 polymer ?
#
loop_
_entity_poly.entity_id
_entity_poly.type
_entity_poly.pdbx_seq_one_letter_code
_entity_poly.pdbx_strand_id
1 'polypeptide(L)'
;MFRNVLHAVIPHVPNLKHICLQIGIKHFTGPFETFGKIEYHTPPFTEDMSRLNVPNFYYTLEDILFEEAKKREDLTWSIHRPSTIFGFSPYSLMNIIGALCVYAAICKHEGFPLKFRGNKESWEYSYVASDADLIAEQQIWAVMDPNARNEAFNCSNGDVFKWKHLWKDLAGQFGIGIMGLRRVRKLA
;
A
#
# COMPACT_ATOMS: atom_id res chain seq x y z
N MET A 1 1.01 -0.35 -20.19
CA MET A 1 2.16 -1.13 -19.69
C MET A 1 1.78 -2.57 -19.34
N PHE A 2 0.82 -2.81 -18.42
CA PHE A 2 0.45 -4.18 -18.01
C PHE A 2 0.00 -5.08 -19.17
N ARG A 3 -0.91 -4.61 -20.04
CA ARG A 3 -1.31 -5.36 -21.25
C ARG A 3 -0.13 -5.76 -22.13
N ASN A 4 0.86 -4.88 -22.29
CA ASN A 4 2.07 -5.17 -23.08
C ASN A 4 2.88 -6.33 -22.46
N VAL A 5 3.00 -6.38 -21.13
CA VAL A 5 3.67 -7.48 -20.43
C VAL A 5 2.94 -8.79 -20.69
N LEU A 6 1.61 -8.81 -20.52
CA LEU A 6 0.81 -10.02 -20.74
C LEU A 6 0.89 -10.50 -22.20
N HIS A 7 0.80 -9.59 -23.16
CA HIS A 7 0.91 -9.93 -24.60
C HIS A 7 2.30 -10.43 -24.99
N ALA A 8 3.35 -9.98 -24.31
CA ALA A 8 4.71 -10.47 -24.54
C ALA A 8 5.00 -11.81 -23.85
N VAL A 9 4.34 -12.13 -22.73
CA VAL A 9 4.64 -13.32 -21.92
C VAL A 9 3.71 -14.48 -22.25
N ILE A 10 2.39 -14.26 -22.26
CA ILE A 10 1.38 -15.33 -22.33
C ILE A 10 1.54 -16.22 -23.58
N PRO A 11 1.74 -15.68 -24.80
CA PRO A 11 1.90 -16.51 -26.01
C PRO A 11 3.26 -17.21 -26.10
N HIS A 12 4.26 -16.71 -25.39
CA HIS A 12 5.66 -17.14 -25.55
C HIS A 12 6.18 -18.00 -24.41
N VAL A 13 5.43 -18.13 -23.31
CA VAL A 13 5.80 -18.94 -22.14
C VAL A 13 4.76 -20.05 -21.94
N PRO A 14 4.94 -21.23 -22.57
CA PRO A 14 3.95 -22.31 -22.52
C PRO A 14 3.74 -22.84 -21.09
N ASN A 15 4.76 -22.77 -20.24
CA ASN A 15 4.71 -23.22 -18.85
C ASN A 15 4.28 -22.13 -17.86
N LEU A 16 3.75 -20.99 -18.30
CA LEU A 16 3.21 -19.97 -17.41
C LEU A 16 2.00 -20.53 -16.65
N LYS A 17 2.00 -20.44 -15.31
CA LYS A 17 0.95 -21.01 -14.46
C LYS A 17 0.15 -20.00 -13.64
N HIS A 18 0.77 -18.87 -13.30
CA HIS A 18 0.16 -17.91 -12.38
C HIS A 18 0.59 -16.47 -12.69
N ILE A 19 -0.31 -15.51 -12.50
CA ILE A 19 -0.04 -14.07 -12.54
C ILE A 19 -0.44 -13.45 -11.20
N CYS A 20 0.53 -12.93 -10.45
CA CYS A 20 0.25 -12.08 -9.29
C CYS A 20 0.15 -10.62 -9.72
N LEU A 21 -0.95 -9.95 -9.39
CA LEU A 21 -1.17 -8.53 -9.63
C LEU A 21 -1.22 -7.77 -8.31
N GLN A 22 -0.23 -6.92 -8.05
CA GLN A 22 -0.28 -6.01 -6.90
C GLN A 22 -0.99 -4.69 -7.26
N ILE A 23 -2.00 -4.35 -6.48
CA ILE A 23 -2.69 -3.06 -6.50
C ILE A 23 -2.54 -2.39 -5.12
N GLY A 24 -3.63 -2.04 -4.43
CA GLY A 24 -3.57 -1.59 -3.05
C GLY A 24 -4.92 -1.13 -2.51
N ILE A 25 -4.89 -0.59 -1.29
CA ILE A 25 -6.08 -0.13 -0.55
C ILE A 25 -6.89 0.97 -1.27
N LYS A 26 -6.31 1.66 -2.26
CA LYS A 26 -7.05 2.58 -3.14
C LYS A 26 -8.15 1.91 -3.96
N HIS A 27 -8.21 0.57 -3.97
CA HIS A 27 -9.38 -0.15 -4.47
C HIS A 27 -10.64 0.26 -3.70
N PHE A 28 -10.53 0.48 -2.39
CA PHE A 28 -11.67 0.81 -1.53
C PHE A 28 -11.85 2.29 -1.26
N THR A 29 -10.78 3.09 -1.37
CA THR A 29 -10.79 4.54 -1.07
C THR A 29 -10.84 5.43 -2.31
N GLY A 30 -10.62 4.85 -3.49
CA GLY A 30 -10.48 5.57 -4.74
C GLY A 30 -9.08 6.19 -4.94
N PRO A 31 -8.85 6.80 -6.12
CA PRO A 31 -7.60 7.48 -6.47
C PRO A 31 -7.24 8.66 -5.56
N PHE A 32 -6.00 9.15 -5.66
CA PHE A 32 -5.53 10.26 -4.83
C PHE A 32 -6.31 11.57 -5.08
N GLU A 33 -6.69 11.83 -6.31
CA GLU A 33 -7.43 13.01 -6.76
C GLU A 33 -8.87 13.08 -6.22
N THR A 34 -9.43 11.96 -5.75
CA THR A 34 -10.79 11.87 -5.19
C THR A 34 -10.82 11.90 -3.66
N PHE A 35 -9.68 11.90 -2.97
CA PHE A 35 -9.65 11.96 -1.50
C PHE A 35 -10.41 13.19 -0.98
N GLY A 36 -11.37 12.95 -0.07
CA GLY A 36 -12.22 13.97 0.54
C GLY A 36 -13.30 14.55 -0.39
N LYS A 37 -13.42 14.05 -1.63
CA LYS A 37 -14.42 14.51 -2.61
C LYS A 37 -15.52 13.49 -2.88
N ILE A 38 -15.28 12.23 -2.52
CA ILE A 38 -16.23 11.14 -2.68
C ILE A 38 -16.43 10.42 -1.35
N GLU A 39 -17.60 9.83 -1.21
CA GLU A 39 -17.82 8.79 -0.21
C GLU A 39 -17.12 7.51 -0.68
N TYR A 40 -16.42 6.86 0.24
CA TYR A 40 -15.78 5.58 0.01
C TYR A 40 -16.23 4.60 1.10
N HIS A 41 -15.89 3.32 0.95
CA HIS A 41 -16.34 2.30 1.89
C HIS A 41 -15.94 2.62 3.33
N THR A 42 -16.76 2.20 4.29
CA THR A 42 -16.36 2.33 5.71
C THR A 42 -15.43 1.18 6.06
N PRO A 43 -14.22 1.43 6.60
CA PRO A 43 -13.33 0.37 7.06
C PRO A 43 -13.92 -0.40 8.27
N PRO A 44 -13.52 -1.66 8.53
CA PRO A 44 -12.45 -2.39 7.85
C PRO A 44 -12.84 -2.84 6.43
N PHE A 45 -11.91 -2.70 5.49
CA PHE A 45 -12.15 -3.07 4.10
C PHE A 45 -12.07 -4.58 3.93
N THR A 46 -13.04 -5.15 3.23
CA THR A 46 -13.12 -6.58 2.88
C THR A 46 -13.16 -6.74 1.36
N GLU A 47 -12.66 -7.86 0.87
CA GLU A 47 -12.37 -8.06 -0.55
C GLU A 47 -13.62 -8.20 -1.42
N ASP A 48 -14.75 -8.51 -0.80
CA ASP A 48 -16.09 -8.60 -1.37
C ASP A 48 -16.79 -7.24 -1.54
N MET A 49 -16.21 -6.15 -1.01
CA MET A 49 -16.72 -4.80 -1.21
C MET A 49 -16.72 -4.43 -2.71
N SER A 50 -17.82 -3.83 -3.15
CA SER A 50 -17.98 -3.44 -4.55
C SER A 50 -16.99 -2.38 -5.01
N ARG A 51 -16.68 -2.33 -6.31
CA ARG A 51 -15.90 -1.23 -6.89
C ARG A 51 -16.63 0.09 -6.66
N LEU A 52 -15.90 1.13 -6.28
CA LEU A 52 -16.43 2.49 -6.25
C LEU A 52 -16.81 2.97 -7.66
N ASN A 53 -17.84 3.82 -7.76
CA ASN A 53 -18.25 4.46 -9.02
C ASN A 53 -17.35 5.65 -9.40
N VAL A 54 -16.04 5.41 -9.49
CA VAL A 54 -15.03 6.37 -9.94
C VAL A 54 -13.99 5.69 -10.83
N PRO A 55 -13.41 6.40 -11.81
CA PRO A 55 -12.29 5.86 -12.58
C PRO A 55 -11.15 5.49 -11.65
N ASN A 56 -10.72 4.22 -11.66
CA ASN A 56 -9.57 3.75 -10.89
C ASN A 56 -8.78 2.79 -11.75
N PHE A 57 -7.51 3.08 -11.95
CA PHE A 57 -6.66 2.25 -12.81
C PHE A 57 -6.52 0.82 -12.26
N TYR A 58 -6.72 0.59 -10.96
CA TYR A 58 -6.77 -0.76 -10.40
C TYR A 58 -7.85 -1.62 -11.05
N TYR A 59 -9.05 -1.07 -11.27
CA TYR A 59 -10.15 -1.79 -11.91
C TYR A 59 -9.80 -2.12 -13.36
N THR A 60 -9.17 -1.19 -14.08
CA THR A 60 -8.67 -1.43 -15.44
C THR A 60 -7.62 -2.54 -15.47
N LEU A 61 -6.72 -2.62 -14.49
CA LEU A 61 -5.73 -3.69 -14.40
C LEU A 61 -6.37 -5.05 -14.11
N GLU A 62 -7.34 -5.10 -13.18
CA GLU A 62 -8.12 -6.31 -12.90
C GLU A 62 -8.87 -6.79 -14.15
N ASP A 63 -9.54 -5.90 -14.87
CA ASP A 63 -10.30 -6.26 -16.07
C ASP A 63 -9.38 -6.81 -17.17
N ILE A 64 -8.20 -6.20 -17.37
CA ILE A 64 -7.17 -6.72 -18.29
C ILE A 64 -6.68 -8.09 -17.84
N LEU A 65 -6.40 -8.27 -16.54
CA LEU A 65 -5.96 -9.55 -16.00
C LEU A 65 -6.99 -10.66 -16.27
N PHE A 66 -8.27 -10.39 -15.98
CA PHE A 66 -9.33 -11.36 -16.18
C PHE A 66 -9.55 -11.68 -17.66
N GLU A 67 -9.48 -10.67 -18.54
CA GLU A 67 -9.59 -10.85 -19.99
C GLU A 67 -8.48 -11.75 -20.53
N GLU A 68 -7.22 -11.51 -20.13
CA GLU A 68 -6.07 -12.26 -20.63
C GLU A 68 -5.96 -13.65 -20.00
N ALA A 69 -6.26 -13.81 -18.69
CA ALA A 69 -6.23 -15.09 -18.02
C ALA A 69 -7.26 -16.07 -18.60
N LYS A 70 -8.46 -15.59 -18.95
CA LYS A 70 -9.51 -16.41 -19.59
C LYS A 70 -9.11 -17.03 -20.93
N LYS A 71 -8.06 -16.52 -21.59
CA LYS A 71 -7.55 -17.07 -22.86
C LYS A 71 -6.77 -18.37 -22.67
N ARG A 72 -6.45 -18.76 -21.43
CA ARG A 72 -5.74 -20.00 -21.08
C ARG A 72 -6.37 -20.66 -19.88
N GLU A 73 -6.93 -21.86 -20.06
CA GLU A 73 -7.61 -22.60 -18.99
C GLU A 73 -6.69 -22.96 -17.81
N ASP A 74 -5.39 -23.13 -18.05
CA ASP A 74 -4.41 -23.52 -17.03
C ASP A 74 -3.72 -22.34 -16.33
N LEU A 75 -4.09 -21.11 -16.69
CA LEU A 75 -3.49 -19.89 -16.16
C LEU A 75 -4.35 -19.33 -15.02
N THR A 76 -3.78 -19.29 -13.83
CA THR A 76 -4.42 -18.76 -12.63
C THR A 76 -3.90 -17.37 -12.30
N TRP A 77 -4.57 -16.67 -11.38
CA TRP A 77 -4.15 -15.35 -10.95
C TRP A 77 -4.42 -15.10 -9.47
N SER A 78 -3.77 -14.09 -8.91
CA SER A 78 -4.06 -13.55 -7.58
C SER A 78 -3.94 -12.03 -7.60
N ILE A 79 -4.75 -11.34 -6.81
CA ILE A 79 -4.67 -9.89 -6.65
C ILE A 79 -4.29 -9.55 -5.21
N HIS A 80 -3.29 -8.69 -5.02
CA HIS A 80 -2.79 -8.31 -3.70
C HIS A 80 -3.03 -6.83 -3.43
N ARG A 81 -3.73 -6.52 -2.33
CA ARG A 81 -4.17 -5.18 -1.94
C ARG A 81 -3.46 -4.74 -0.65
N PRO A 82 -2.16 -4.38 -0.71
CA PRO A 82 -1.47 -3.84 0.46
C PRO A 82 -2.03 -2.47 0.87
N SER A 83 -1.90 -2.19 2.17
CA SER A 83 -1.96 -0.84 2.75
C SER A 83 -0.67 -0.06 2.43
N THR A 84 -0.35 0.94 3.25
CA THR A 84 0.92 1.68 3.16
C THR A 84 2.10 0.72 3.36
N ILE A 85 2.96 0.62 2.34
CA ILE A 85 4.07 -0.33 2.35
C ILE A 85 5.22 0.19 3.21
N PHE A 86 5.67 -0.64 4.15
CA PHE A 86 6.92 -0.46 4.88
C PHE A 86 7.97 -1.36 4.25
N GLY A 87 9.04 -0.78 3.73
CA GLY A 87 10.09 -1.53 3.05
C GLY A 87 11.22 -0.66 2.55
N PHE A 88 12.11 -1.27 1.77
CA PHE A 88 13.32 -0.63 1.27
C PHE A 88 13.41 -0.67 -0.25
N SER A 89 13.33 0.51 -0.86
CA SER A 89 13.74 0.74 -2.26
C SER A 89 13.98 2.24 -2.46
N PRO A 90 15.22 2.66 -2.74
CA PRO A 90 15.53 4.06 -3.06
C PRO A 90 14.89 4.53 -4.38
N TYR A 91 14.45 3.61 -5.24
CA TYR A 91 13.82 3.92 -6.53
C TYR A 91 12.29 3.88 -6.48
N SER A 92 11.71 3.49 -5.34
CA SER A 92 10.25 3.44 -5.20
C SER A 92 9.66 4.85 -5.30
N LEU A 93 8.61 4.98 -6.10
CA LEU A 93 7.83 6.20 -6.24
C LEU A 93 7.00 6.51 -4.98
N MET A 94 6.79 5.54 -4.10
CA MET A 94 5.98 5.65 -2.89
C MET A 94 6.66 4.89 -1.74
N ASN A 95 7.63 5.53 -1.08
CA ASN A 95 8.36 4.94 0.05
C ASN A 95 8.27 5.84 1.29
N ILE A 96 7.33 5.55 2.19
CA ILE A 96 7.13 6.35 3.40
C ILE A 96 8.29 6.22 4.38
N ILE A 97 8.84 5.01 4.56
CA ILE A 97 9.93 4.76 5.50
C ILE A 97 11.20 5.48 5.03
N GLY A 98 11.56 5.32 3.75
CA GLY A 98 12.69 6.01 3.15
C GLY A 98 12.57 7.53 3.23
N ALA A 99 11.40 8.09 2.90
CA ALA A 99 11.16 9.53 2.99
C ALA A 99 11.30 10.06 4.44
N LEU A 100 10.78 9.33 5.43
CA LEU A 100 10.88 9.70 6.83
C LEU A 100 12.30 9.57 7.38
N CYS A 101 13.06 8.56 6.96
CA CYS A 101 14.48 8.42 7.29
C CYS A 101 15.30 9.60 6.74
N VAL A 102 15.05 10.02 5.49
CA VAL A 102 15.73 11.20 4.91
C VAL A 102 15.37 12.46 5.68
N TYR A 103 14.09 12.66 6.02
CA TYR A 103 13.66 13.81 6.83
C TYR A 103 14.33 13.82 8.21
N ALA A 104 14.37 12.68 8.90
CA ALA A 104 15.03 12.56 10.20
C ALA A 104 16.55 12.80 10.11
N ALA A 105 17.20 12.32 9.04
CA ALA A 105 18.62 12.57 8.78
C ALA A 105 18.91 14.07 8.59
N ILE A 106 18.07 14.78 7.82
CA ILE A 106 18.17 16.23 7.66
C ILE A 106 17.97 16.94 9.00
N CYS A 107 16.93 16.60 9.77
CA CYS A 107 16.73 17.18 11.10
C CYS A 107 17.94 16.98 12.02
N LYS A 108 18.53 15.79 12.01
CA LYS A 108 19.75 15.49 12.78
C LYS A 108 20.93 16.35 12.34
N HIS A 109 21.16 16.45 11.04
CA HIS A 109 22.26 17.24 10.48
C HIS A 109 22.14 18.73 10.84
N GLU A 110 20.92 19.27 10.76
CA GLU A 110 20.63 20.68 11.05
C GLU A 110 20.43 20.99 12.54
N GLY A 111 20.51 19.99 13.43
CA GLY A 111 20.28 20.17 14.87
C GLY A 111 18.82 20.48 15.26
N PHE A 112 17.85 20.17 14.40
CA PHE A 112 16.43 20.37 14.66
C PHE A 112 15.76 19.13 15.26
N PRO A 113 14.74 19.31 16.13
CA PRO A 113 13.90 18.20 16.55
C PRO A 113 13.02 17.69 15.40
N LEU A 114 12.67 16.41 15.46
CA LEU A 114 11.78 15.77 14.49
C LEU A 114 10.34 16.27 14.66
N LYS A 115 9.95 17.24 13.83
CA LYS A 115 8.60 17.82 13.84
C LYS A 115 7.62 16.97 13.03
N PHE A 116 6.50 16.54 13.63
CA PHE A 116 5.41 15.89 12.90
C PHE A 116 4.75 16.85 11.90
N ARG A 117 4.61 16.42 10.64
CA ARG A 117 4.08 17.23 9.53
C ARG A 117 2.63 16.90 9.14
N GLY A 118 1.99 15.96 9.83
CA GLY A 118 0.58 15.62 9.64
C GLY A 118 -0.38 16.46 10.50
N ASN A 119 -1.66 16.09 10.45
CA ASN A 119 -2.73 16.71 11.22
C ASN A 119 -3.04 15.92 12.51
N LYS A 120 -3.91 16.45 13.39
CA LYS A 120 -4.26 15.81 14.66
C LYS A 120 -4.86 14.42 14.48
N GLU A 121 -5.69 14.26 13.46
CA GLU A 121 -6.31 12.99 13.11
C GLU A 121 -5.24 11.94 12.81
N SER A 122 -4.30 12.24 11.92
CA SER A 122 -3.20 11.33 11.58
C SER A 122 -2.31 10.97 12.76
N TRP A 123 -2.21 11.84 13.76
CA TRP A 123 -1.45 11.57 14.97
C TRP A 123 -2.16 10.61 15.94
N GLU A 124 -3.50 10.65 16.00
CA GLU A 124 -4.29 9.92 16.99
C GLU A 124 -4.99 8.67 16.44
N TYR A 125 -5.26 8.60 15.14
CA TYR A 125 -5.89 7.45 14.49
C TYR A 125 -4.99 6.22 14.51
N SER A 126 -5.65 5.06 14.49
CA SER A 126 -5.02 3.76 14.28
C SER A 126 -4.87 3.49 12.79
N TYR A 127 -3.70 3.00 12.41
CA TYR A 127 -3.31 2.69 11.04
C TYR A 127 -2.85 1.24 10.94
N VAL A 128 -2.95 0.67 9.74
CA VAL A 128 -2.32 -0.60 9.39
C VAL A 128 -1.25 -0.34 8.33
N ALA A 129 -0.16 -1.07 8.40
CA ALA A 129 0.89 -1.09 7.38
C ALA A 129 0.99 -2.47 6.74
N SER A 130 1.74 -2.53 5.65
CA SER A 130 2.05 -3.77 4.96
C SER A 130 3.55 -3.85 4.78
N ASP A 131 4.18 -4.80 5.45
CA ASP A 131 5.59 -5.08 5.31
C ASP A 131 5.89 -5.61 3.90
N ALA A 132 6.94 -5.12 3.27
CA ALA A 132 7.31 -5.51 1.91
C ALA A 132 7.68 -6.99 1.79
N ASP A 133 8.30 -7.58 2.80
CA ASP A 133 8.64 -9.00 2.84
C ASP A 133 7.37 -9.82 3.03
N LEU A 134 6.46 -9.40 3.91
CA LEU A 134 5.15 -10.06 4.08
C LEU A 134 4.29 -10.02 2.81
N ILE A 135 4.33 -8.92 2.05
CA ILE A 135 3.67 -8.84 0.75
C ILE A 135 4.27 -9.86 -0.22
N ALA A 136 5.61 -9.98 -0.25
CA ALA A 136 6.29 -10.97 -1.08
C ALA A 136 5.92 -12.41 -0.67
N GLU A 137 5.87 -12.69 0.64
CA GLU A 137 5.43 -13.97 1.19
C GLU A 137 3.99 -14.30 0.78
N GLN A 138 3.06 -13.34 0.86
CA GLN A 138 1.68 -13.57 0.44
C GLN A 138 1.57 -13.84 -1.07
N GLN A 139 2.36 -13.16 -1.90
CA GLN A 139 2.42 -13.43 -3.33
C GLN A 139 2.94 -14.84 -3.61
N ILE A 140 4.01 -15.26 -2.92
CA ILE A 140 4.54 -16.63 -3.04
C ILE A 140 3.50 -17.65 -2.57
N TRP A 141 2.83 -17.40 -1.45
CA TRP A 141 1.74 -18.27 -0.96
C TRP A 141 0.64 -18.42 -2.01
N ALA A 142 0.18 -17.33 -2.62
CA ALA A 142 -0.90 -17.38 -3.61
C ALA A 142 -0.55 -18.17 -4.88
N VAL A 143 0.74 -18.22 -5.24
CA VAL A 143 1.24 -19.06 -6.33
C VAL A 143 1.22 -20.56 -5.95
N MET A 144 1.53 -20.88 -4.70
CA MET A 144 1.75 -22.25 -4.23
C MET A 144 0.47 -22.94 -3.73
N ASP A 145 -0.46 -22.19 -3.16
CA ASP A 145 -1.68 -22.73 -2.55
C ASP A 145 -2.84 -22.81 -3.57
N PRO A 146 -3.38 -24.01 -3.86
CA PRO A 146 -4.53 -24.14 -4.74
C PRO A 146 -5.77 -23.37 -4.29
N ASN A 147 -5.94 -23.12 -2.98
CA ASN A 147 -7.09 -22.39 -2.44
C ASN A 147 -6.97 -20.88 -2.63
N ALA A 148 -5.80 -20.38 -3.02
CA ALA A 148 -5.56 -18.96 -3.26
C ALA A 148 -5.75 -18.55 -4.73
N ARG A 149 -6.09 -19.50 -5.60
CA ARG A 149 -6.20 -19.28 -7.04
C ARG A 149 -7.45 -18.50 -7.38
N ASN A 150 -7.29 -17.49 -8.23
CA ASN A 150 -8.33 -16.64 -8.78
C ASN A 150 -9.07 -15.82 -7.71
N GLU A 151 -8.31 -15.38 -6.71
CA GLU A 151 -8.82 -14.62 -5.57
C GLU A 151 -8.05 -13.30 -5.38
N ALA A 152 -8.72 -12.35 -4.73
CA ALA A 152 -8.12 -11.10 -4.29
C ALA A 152 -7.94 -11.11 -2.78
N PHE A 153 -6.81 -10.60 -2.30
CA PHE A 153 -6.44 -10.60 -0.89
C PHE A 153 -5.95 -9.23 -0.45
N ASN A 154 -6.46 -8.76 0.67
CA ASN A 154 -5.83 -7.73 1.47
C ASN A 154 -4.53 -8.26 2.07
N CYS A 155 -3.53 -7.39 2.22
CA CYS A 155 -2.26 -7.74 2.85
C CYS A 155 -1.89 -6.66 3.87
N SER A 156 -1.84 -7.01 5.15
CA SER A 156 -1.40 -6.12 6.22
C SER A 156 -0.72 -6.93 7.32
N ASN A 157 0.02 -6.24 8.19
CA ASN A 157 0.85 -6.87 9.23
C ASN A 157 0.07 -7.63 10.32
N GLY A 158 -1.26 -7.54 10.34
CA GLY A 158 -2.09 -8.16 11.38
C GLY A 158 -2.16 -7.37 12.69
N ASP A 159 -1.54 -6.19 12.74
CA ASP A 159 -1.56 -5.27 13.88
C ASP A 159 -1.98 -3.85 13.47
N VAL A 160 -2.09 -2.97 14.47
CA VAL A 160 -2.37 -1.54 14.28
C VAL A 160 -1.33 -0.69 15.00
N PHE A 161 -0.98 0.44 14.40
CA PHE A 161 -0.07 1.42 15.00
C PHE A 161 -0.68 2.82 15.00
N LYS A 162 -0.07 3.73 15.77
CA LYS A 162 -0.36 5.17 15.67
C LYS A 162 0.92 5.90 15.33
N TRP A 163 0.82 6.92 14.47
CA TRP A 163 1.97 7.75 14.12
C TRP A 163 2.67 8.33 15.34
N LYS A 164 1.95 8.66 16.41
CA LYS A 164 2.55 9.15 17.65
C LYS A 164 3.54 8.20 18.34
N HIS A 165 3.41 6.89 18.13
CA HIS A 165 4.34 5.89 18.65
C HIS A 165 5.52 5.74 17.69
N LEU A 166 5.24 5.51 16.41
CA LEU A 166 6.27 5.38 15.39
C LEU A 166 7.20 6.62 15.30
N TRP A 167 6.66 7.82 15.54
CA TRP A 167 7.45 9.05 15.56
C TRP A 167 8.46 9.11 16.72
N LYS A 168 8.13 8.47 17.84
CA LYS A 168 9.07 8.31 18.96
C LYS A 168 10.19 7.34 18.60
N ASP A 169 9.83 6.23 17.98
CA ASP A 169 10.80 5.22 17.56
C ASP A 169 11.75 5.79 16.51
N LEU A 170 11.22 6.50 15.50
CA LEU A 170 12.02 7.16 14.47
C LEU A 170 12.99 8.19 15.07
N ALA A 171 12.53 9.03 15.99
CA ALA A 171 13.40 10.00 16.66
C ALA A 171 14.49 9.31 17.51
N GLY A 172 14.14 8.20 18.17
CA GLY A 172 15.07 7.35 18.91
C GLY A 172 16.16 6.76 18.03
N GLN A 173 15.80 6.21 16.87
CA GLN A 173 16.75 5.63 15.90
C GLN A 173 17.77 6.66 15.38
N PHE A 174 17.35 7.92 15.24
CA PHE A 174 18.23 9.00 14.79
C PHE A 174 18.92 9.75 15.93
N GLY A 175 18.53 9.53 17.19
CA GLY A 175 19.07 10.22 18.36
C GLY A 175 18.72 11.70 18.40
N ILE A 176 17.49 12.07 18.02
CA ILE A 176 17.01 13.46 17.97
C ILE A 176 15.78 13.68 18.84
N GLY A 177 15.58 14.91 19.32
CA GLY A 177 14.38 15.27 20.08
C GLY A 177 13.11 15.28 19.21
N ILE A 178 11.93 15.21 19.83
CA ILE A 178 10.64 15.21 19.13
C ILE A 178 9.93 16.55 19.34
N MET A 179 9.41 17.13 18.26
CA MET A 179 8.41 18.19 18.34
C MET A 179 7.08 17.62 17.85
N GLY A 180 6.21 17.22 18.80
CA GLY A 180 4.85 16.76 18.48
C GLY A 180 3.97 17.86 17.86
N LEU A 181 2.70 17.56 17.62
CA LEU A 181 1.73 18.58 17.18
C LEU A 181 1.70 19.74 18.18
N ARG A 182 2.15 20.94 17.74
CA ARG A 182 1.89 22.17 18.49
C ARG A 182 0.36 22.30 18.63
N ARG A 183 -0.14 22.43 19.85
CA ARG A 183 -1.47 23.03 20.06
C ARG A 183 -1.39 24.40 19.39
N VAL A 184 -2.15 24.61 18.31
CA VAL A 184 -2.39 25.96 17.82
C VAL A 184 -3.00 26.70 19.01
N ARG A 185 -2.23 27.60 19.64
CA ARG A 185 -2.81 28.58 20.56
C ARG A 185 -3.79 29.34 19.67
N LYS A 186 -5.09 29.17 19.90
CA LYS A 186 -6.08 30.14 19.42
C LYS A 186 -5.58 31.48 19.95
N LEU A 187 -5.14 32.37 19.06
CA LEU A 187 -5.05 33.78 19.40
C LEU A 187 -6.50 34.17 19.71
N ALA A 188 -6.72 34.51 20.99
CA ALA A 188 -7.95 35.11 21.45
C ALA A 188 -8.05 36.54 20.93
#